data_AF-A0A5S3YIR9-F1
#
_entry.id   AF-A0A5S3YIR9-F1
#
_cell.length_a   1.000
_cell.length_b   1.000
_cell.length_c   1.000
_cell.angle_alpha   90.00
_cell.angle_beta   90.00
_cell.angle_gamma   90.00
#
_symmetry.space_group_name_H-M   'P 1'
#
loop_
_entity.id
_entity.type
_entity.pdbx_description
1 polymer ?
#
loop_
_entity_poly.entity_id
_entity_poly.type
_entity_poly.pdbx_seq_one_letter_code
_entity_poly.pdbx_strand_id
1 'polypeptide(L)'
;QRNIERLVNIKHKPIDKVLKHARFTENKWLYLSHQKIEQSISSKPNKQNIDLSLLYFDTPTPALFIVTDRYYAYGPLAITLNNEQYQLFQIKPLRDPPFVTRIKMLPFWLKALAVLLPSIMLSILFSRRLIAPLSELGHSAKQLAKGELSTRVNAPTKRRDEIASLMHDFNFMAERLSSS
;
A
#
# COMPACT_ATOMS: atom_id res chain seq x y z
N GLN A 1 8.82 -11.25 35.41
CA GLN A 1 8.06 -10.92 36.62
C GLN A 1 8.91 -10.27 37.70
N ARG A 2 9.68 -11.04 38.51
CA ARG A 2 10.40 -10.54 39.70
C ARG A 2 11.26 -9.29 39.50
N ASN A 3 11.88 -9.13 38.33
CA ASN A 3 12.69 -7.94 38.03
C ASN A 3 11.87 -6.66 37.77
N ILE A 4 10.65 -6.77 37.24
CA ILE A 4 9.78 -5.60 36.97
C ILE A 4 9.15 -5.13 38.28
N GLU A 5 8.59 -6.05 39.06
CA GLU A 5 8.03 -5.78 40.40
C GLU A 5 9.06 -5.11 41.32
N ARG A 6 10.31 -5.59 41.32
CA ARG A 6 11.40 -4.97 42.10
C ARG A 6 11.73 -3.56 41.64
N LEU A 7 11.70 -3.27 40.34
CA LEU A 7 12.04 -1.93 39.83
C LEU A 7 10.94 -0.91 40.10
N VAL A 8 9.69 -1.34 40.08
CA VAL A 8 8.53 -0.48 40.34
C VAL A 8 8.32 -0.33 41.85
N ASN A 9 8.12 -1.43 42.59
CA ASN A 9 7.72 -1.36 44.00
C ASN A 9 8.88 -1.03 44.95
N ILE A 10 10.12 -1.47 44.66
CA ILE A 10 11.26 -1.24 45.57
C ILE A 10 12.05 0.00 45.15
N LYS A 11 12.30 0.17 43.84
CA LYS A 11 13.06 1.32 43.33
C LYS A 11 12.21 2.52 42.94
N HIS A 12 10.88 2.47 43.16
CA HIS A 12 9.93 3.56 42.91
C HIS A 12 10.06 4.16 41.50
N LYS A 13 10.44 3.35 40.50
CA LYS A 13 10.59 3.83 39.13
C LYS A 13 9.22 3.90 38.45
N PRO A 14 8.96 4.92 37.61
CA PRO A 14 7.69 5.03 36.91
C PRO A 14 7.47 3.82 35.98
N ILE A 15 6.27 3.23 36.06
CA ILE A 15 5.89 1.99 35.35
C ILE A 15 6.13 2.13 33.86
N ASP A 16 5.75 3.27 33.26
CA ASP A 16 5.96 3.56 31.84
C ASP A 16 7.43 3.47 31.42
N LYS A 17 8.34 3.98 32.26
CA LYS A 17 9.78 4.01 31.96
C LYS A 17 10.40 2.63 32.11
N VAL A 18 9.93 1.83 33.07
CA VAL A 18 10.38 0.44 33.25
C VAL A 18 9.87 -0.44 32.12
N LEU A 19 8.59 -0.30 31.76
CA LEU A 19 7.96 -1.12 30.74
C LEU A 19 8.48 -0.82 29.34
N LYS A 20 8.88 0.43 29.05
CA LYS A 20 9.50 0.83 27.76
C LYS A 20 11.00 0.56 27.67
N HIS A 21 11.65 0.14 28.77
CA HIS A 21 13.10 -0.01 28.81
C HIS A 21 13.58 -1.14 27.89
N ALA A 22 14.65 -0.89 27.12
CA ALA A 22 15.17 -1.81 26.10
C ALA A 22 15.39 -3.24 26.63
N ARG A 23 15.89 -3.37 27.87
CA ARG A 23 16.11 -4.66 28.55
C ARG A 23 14.89 -5.59 28.60
N PHE A 24 13.67 -5.04 28.55
CA PHE A 24 12.43 -5.81 28.59
C PHE A 24 11.66 -5.81 27.25
N THR A 25 12.01 -4.92 26.32
CA THR A 25 11.22 -4.65 25.09
C THR A 25 11.92 -4.97 23.78
N GLU A 26 13.21 -5.29 23.81
CA GLU A 26 14.06 -5.51 22.63
C GLU A 26 13.37 -6.43 21.60
N ASN A 27 12.88 -7.60 22.05
CA ASN A 27 12.19 -8.58 21.20
C ASN A 27 10.76 -8.91 21.63
N LYS A 28 10.18 -8.12 22.54
CA LYS A 28 8.90 -8.43 23.19
C LYS A 28 8.02 -7.19 23.25
N TRP A 29 6.78 -7.31 22.79
CA TRP A 29 5.76 -6.33 23.11
C TRP A 29 5.10 -6.79 24.41
N LEU A 30 5.16 -5.97 25.44
CA LEU A 30 4.55 -6.24 26.74
C LEU A 30 3.30 -5.39 26.87
N TYR A 31 2.22 -6.00 27.34
CA TYR A 31 0.96 -5.35 27.58
C TYR A 31 0.51 -5.66 29.01
N LEU A 32 0.26 -4.62 29.78
CA LEU A 32 -0.31 -4.71 31.12
C LEU A 32 -1.79 -4.41 30.99
N SER A 33 -2.63 -5.45 31.05
CA SER A 33 -4.07 -5.22 31.15
C SER A 33 -4.46 -4.94 32.60
N HIS A 34 -5.29 -3.93 32.76
CA HIS A 34 -5.91 -3.54 34.02
C HIS A 34 -7.42 -3.80 33.95
N GLN A 35 -8.10 -3.87 35.10
CA GLN A 35 -9.57 -3.99 35.18
C GLN A 35 -10.30 -2.81 34.48
N LYS A 36 -9.62 -1.68 34.30
CA LYS A 36 -10.09 -0.57 33.48
C LYS A 36 -9.21 -0.46 32.25
N ILE A 37 -9.79 -0.64 31.06
CA ILE A 37 -9.05 -0.64 29.78
C ILE A 37 -8.22 0.64 29.62
N GLU A 38 -8.74 1.79 30.04
CA GLU A 38 -8.05 3.10 29.97
C GLU A 38 -6.74 3.17 30.79
N GLN A 39 -6.61 2.34 31.81
CA GLN A 39 -5.43 2.27 32.67
C GLN A 39 -4.44 1.19 32.21
N SER A 40 -4.72 0.52 31.08
CA SER A 40 -3.84 -0.51 30.54
C SER A 40 -2.62 0.12 29.87
N ILE A 41 -1.44 -0.43 30.15
CA ILE A 41 -0.17 0.16 29.75
C ILE A 41 0.53 -0.76 28.76
N SER A 42 1.04 -0.18 27.68
CA SER A 42 1.73 -0.90 26.62
C SER A 42 3.20 -0.47 26.51
N SER A 43 4.10 -1.43 26.32
CA SER A 43 5.52 -1.16 26.11
C SER A 43 5.83 -0.57 24.73
N LYS A 44 4.99 -0.87 23.72
CA LYS A 44 5.13 -0.40 22.35
C LYS A 44 3.81 0.23 21.87
N PRO A 45 3.84 1.26 21.00
CA PRO A 45 2.62 1.79 20.40
C PRO A 45 1.96 0.72 19.51
N ASN A 46 0.62 0.67 19.51
CA ASN A 46 -0.17 -0.24 18.67
C ASN A 46 -0.19 0.22 17.20
N LYS A 47 0.97 0.20 16.52
CA LYS A 47 1.11 0.65 15.12
C LYS A 47 0.28 -0.17 14.12
N GLN A 48 -0.13 -1.37 14.50
CA GLN A 48 -0.85 -2.31 13.63
C GLN A 48 -2.36 -2.28 13.86
N ASN A 49 -2.87 -1.40 14.74
CA ASN A 49 -4.28 -1.31 15.12
C ASN A 49 -4.85 -2.69 15.47
N ILE A 50 -4.11 -3.44 16.27
CA ILE A 50 -4.50 -4.76 16.76
C ILE A 50 -5.55 -4.59 17.87
N ASP A 51 -6.60 -5.40 17.83
CA ASP A 51 -7.59 -5.45 18.89
C ASP A 51 -7.02 -6.19 20.11
N LEU A 52 -6.86 -5.45 21.21
CA LEU A 52 -6.34 -5.94 22.49
C LEU A 52 -7.46 -6.25 23.50
N SER A 53 -8.72 -6.04 23.13
CA SER A 53 -9.87 -6.32 24.00
C SER A 53 -9.92 -7.80 24.42
N LEU A 54 -9.44 -8.70 23.56
CA LEU A 54 -9.33 -10.15 23.84
C LEU A 54 -8.34 -10.51 24.97
N LEU A 55 -7.52 -9.56 25.42
CA LEU A 55 -6.56 -9.74 26.51
C LEU A 55 -7.09 -9.23 27.86
N TYR A 56 -8.35 -8.81 27.88
CA TYR A 56 -9.04 -8.37 29.08
C TYR A 56 -9.81 -9.55 29.68
N PHE A 57 -9.38 -9.99 30.87
CA PHE A 57 -10.02 -11.08 31.60
C PHE A 57 -10.49 -10.58 32.97
N ASP A 58 -11.79 -10.71 33.24
CA ASP A 58 -12.42 -10.31 34.50
C ASP A 58 -12.03 -11.22 35.67
N THR A 59 -11.63 -12.47 35.38
CA THR A 59 -11.25 -13.45 36.40
C THR A 59 -9.77 -13.82 36.28
N PRO A 60 -9.10 -14.16 37.40
CA PRO A 60 -7.73 -14.65 37.35
C PRO A 60 -7.69 -15.98 36.59
N THR A 61 -7.13 -15.95 35.39
CA THR A 61 -6.94 -17.16 34.57
C THR A 61 -5.50 -17.67 34.69
N PRO A 62 -5.28 -19.00 34.58
CA PRO A 62 -3.92 -19.53 34.49
C PRO A 62 -3.24 -19.06 33.20
N ALA A 63 -1.92 -19.13 33.16
CA ALA A 63 -1.16 -18.74 31.98
C ALA A 63 -1.59 -19.58 30.76
N LEU A 64 -1.96 -18.87 29.70
CA LEU A 64 -2.52 -19.41 28.47
C LEU A 64 -1.84 -18.79 27.24
N PHE A 65 -2.00 -19.49 26.11
CA PHE A 65 -1.49 -19.05 24.82
C PHE A 65 -2.66 -18.67 23.93
N ILE A 66 -2.77 -17.38 23.60
CA ILE A 66 -3.84 -16.83 22.77
C ILE A 66 -3.31 -16.70 21.35
N VAL A 67 -4.02 -17.33 20.42
CA VAL A 67 -3.76 -17.27 18.99
C VAL A 67 -4.87 -16.48 18.33
N THR A 68 -4.50 -15.41 17.64
CA THR A 68 -5.41 -14.66 16.76
C THR A 68 -4.86 -14.66 15.34
N ASP A 69 -5.65 -14.12 14.41
CA ASP A 69 -5.25 -13.86 13.04
C ASP A 69 -4.13 -12.80 12.93
N ARG A 70 -4.05 -11.87 13.89
CA ARG A 70 -3.11 -10.73 13.85
C ARG A 70 -1.97 -10.80 14.86
N TYR A 71 -2.05 -11.66 15.88
CA TYR A 71 -1.00 -11.78 16.89
C TYR A 71 -1.07 -13.06 17.72
N TYR A 72 0.04 -13.34 18.39
CA TYR A 72 0.10 -14.31 19.48
C TYR A 72 0.27 -13.59 20.81
N ALA A 73 -0.41 -14.05 21.85
CA ALA A 73 -0.27 -13.54 23.21
C ALA A 73 0.07 -14.67 24.19
N TYR A 74 0.98 -14.40 25.11
CA TYR A 74 1.33 -15.30 26.21
C TYR A 74 1.01 -14.60 27.55
N GLY A 75 0.22 -15.23 28.40
CA GLY A 75 -0.24 -14.67 29.67
C GLY A 75 -1.62 -15.23 30.06
N PRO A 76 -2.29 -14.71 31.09
CA PRO A 76 -1.85 -13.62 31.95
C PRO A 76 -0.87 -14.07 33.02
N LEU A 77 0.04 -13.17 33.38
CA LEU A 77 0.83 -13.29 34.60
C LEU A 77 0.41 -12.18 35.55
N ALA A 78 -0.19 -12.54 36.68
CA ALA A 78 -0.58 -11.57 37.70
C ALA A 78 0.67 -10.88 38.27
N ILE A 79 0.69 -9.55 38.22
CA ILE A 79 1.73 -8.72 38.82
C ILE A 79 1.07 -7.61 39.63
N THR A 80 1.67 -7.26 40.75
CA THR A 80 1.20 -6.16 41.60
C THR A 80 2.19 -5.01 41.50
N LEU A 81 1.73 -3.89 40.94
CA LEU A 81 2.53 -2.69 40.74
C LEU A 81 1.85 -1.55 41.49
N ASN A 82 2.57 -0.86 42.39
CA ASN A 82 2.03 0.25 43.17
C ASN A 82 0.68 -0.07 43.86
N ASN A 83 0.57 -1.27 44.47
CA ASN A 83 -0.65 -1.78 45.10
C ASN A 83 -1.86 -2.03 44.18
N GLU A 84 -1.68 -1.92 42.86
CA GLU A 84 -2.69 -2.26 41.86
C GLU A 84 -2.35 -3.59 41.18
N GLN A 85 -3.39 -4.36 40.84
CA GLN A 85 -3.24 -5.66 40.20
C GLN A 85 -3.32 -5.52 38.68
N TYR A 86 -2.27 -5.95 38.00
CA TYR A 86 -2.17 -5.98 36.55
C TYR A 86 -1.97 -7.42 36.07
N GLN A 87 -2.42 -7.68 34.84
CA GLN A 87 -2.13 -8.92 34.14
C GLN A 87 -1.13 -8.62 33.02
N LEU A 88 0.05 -9.24 33.11
CA LEU A 88 1.11 -9.09 32.11
C LEU A 88 0.93 -10.09 30.98
N PHE A 89 0.82 -9.55 29.77
CA PHE A 89 0.84 -10.27 28.50
C PHE A 89 2.11 -9.97 27.71
N GLN A 90 2.65 -10.99 27.06
CA GLN A 90 3.66 -10.84 26.02
C GLN A 90 3.00 -11.05 24.67
N ILE A 91 2.93 -9.98 23.87
CA ILE A 91 2.35 -9.97 22.53
C ILE A 91 3.47 -10.14 21.50
N LYS A 92 3.23 -10.99 20.50
CA LYS A 92 4.03 -11.13 19.30
C LYS A 92 3.11 -10.91 18.10
N PRO A 93 3.16 -9.73 17.46
CA PRO A 93 2.32 -9.48 16.32
C PRO A 93 2.67 -10.43 15.17
N LEU A 94 1.65 -10.94 14.51
CA LEU A 94 1.79 -11.62 13.23
C LEU A 94 2.13 -10.53 12.24
N ARG A 95 3.32 -10.61 11.64
CA ARG A 95 3.73 -9.64 10.64
C ARG A 95 2.82 -9.84 9.44
N ASP A 96 1.98 -8.85 9.16
CA ASP A 96 1.24 -8.82 7.91
C ASP A 96 2.25 -9.02 6.76
N PRO A 97 2.07 -10.05 5.91
CA PRO A 97 3.00 -10.31 4.83
C PRO A 97 3.10 -9.03 3.97
N PRO A 98 4.31 -8.54 3.67
CA PRO A 98 4.49 -7.37 2.82
C PRO A 98 3.68 -7.51 1.53
N PHE A 99 3.18 -6.41 0.97
CA PHE A 99 2.39 -6.43 -0.28
C PHE A 99 3.07 -7.27 -1.40
N VAL A 100 4.40 -7.20 -1.50
CA VAL A 100 5.22 -7.99 -2.43
C VAL A 100 5.04 -9.51 -2.25
N THR A 101 4.96 -9.99 -1.00
CA THR A 101 4.75 -11.42 -0.73
C THR A 101 3.33 -11.86 -1.08
N ARG A 102 2.33 -11.00 -0.93
CA ARG A 102 0.95 -11.26 -1.41
C ARG A 102 0.92 -11.38 -2.94
N ILE A 103 1.62 -10.48 -3.66
CA ILE A 103 1.77 -10.58 -5.12
C ILE A 103 2.47 -11.89 -5.53
N LYS A 104 3.46 -12.35 -4.76
CA LYS A 104 4.18 -13.60 -5.06
C LYS A 104 3.25 -14.81 -5.05
N MET A 105 2.24 -14.83 -4.17
CA MET A 105 1.24 -15.89 -4.08
C MET A 105 0.17 -15.87 -5.18
N LEU A 106 0.10 -14.80 -5.99
CA LEU A 106 -0.84 -14.76 -7.11
C LEU A 106 -0.52 -15.84 -8.16
N PRO A 107 -1.55 -16.41 -8.80
CA PRO A 107 -1.36 -17.42 -9.83
C PRO A 107 -0.63 -16.83 -11.05
N PHE A 108 0.14 -17.67 -11.74
CA PHE A 108 1.00 -17.23 -12.85
C PHE A 108 0.23 -16.53 -13.98
N TRP A 109 -0.95 -17.04 -14.33
CA TRP A 109 -1.79 -16.47 -15.40
C TRP A 109 -2.20 -15.03 -15.13
N LEU A 110 -2.48 -14.67 -13.87
CA LEU A 110 -2.86 -13.31 -13.49
C LEU A 110 -1.67 -12.34 -13.62
N LYS A 111 -0.47 -12.81 -13.27
CA LYS A 111 0.78 -12.05 -13.46
C LYS A 111 1.06 -11.82 -14.94
N ALA A 112 0.89 -12.85 -15.77
CA ALA A 112 1.04 -12.74 -17.21
C ALA A 112 0.04 -11.73 -17.79
N LEU A 113 -1.22 -11.78 -17.36
CA LEU A 113 -2.25 -10.85 -17.80
C LEU A 113 -1.93 -9.40 -17.41
N ALA A 114 -1.41 -9.17 -16.21
CA ALA A 114 -1.01 -7.85 -15.73
C ALA A 114 0.10 -7.20 -16.57
N VAL A 115 0.94 -8.00 -17.25
CA VAL A 115 1.99 -7.51 -18.15
C VAL A 115 1.51 -7.42 -19.59
N LEU A 116 0.75 -8.42 -20.07
CA LEU A 116 0.29 -8.49 -21.46
C LEU A 116 -0.77 -7.44 -21.79
N LEU A 117 -1.75 -7.23 -20.90
CA LEU A 117 -2.82 -6.26 -21.14
C LEU A 117 -2.31 -4.85 -21.44
N PRO A 118 -1.45 -4.23 -20.61
CA PRO A 118 -0.95 -2.89 -20.90
C PRO A 118 -0.11 -2.85 -22.17
N SER A 119 0.64 -3.91 -22.48
CA SER A 119 1.43 -3.99 -23.73
C SER A 119 0.53 -3.98 -24.98
N ILE A 120 -0.53 -4.80 -24.99
CA ILE A 120 -1.50 -4.86 -26.09
C ILE A 120 -2.25 -3.53 -26.20
N MET A 121 -2.72 -2.98 -25.06
CA MET A 121 -3.41 -1.69 -25.03
C MET A 121 -2.53 -0.57 -25.58
N LEU A 122 -1.26 -0.48 -25.16
CA LEU A 122 -0.33 0.50 -25.70
C LEU A 122 -0.11 0.28 -27.19
N SER A 123 0.14 -0.95 -27.64
CA SER A 123 0.36 -1.25 -29.06
C SER A 123 -0.81 -0.76 -29.93
N ILE A 124 -2.05 -1.05 -29.53
CA ILE A 124 -3.25 -0.59 -30.24
C ILE A 124 -3.37 0.94 -30.18
N LEU A 125 -3.09 1.55 -29.02
CA LEU A 125 -3.15 3.00 -28.85
C LEU A 125 -2.13 3.71 -29.75
N PHE A 126 -0.88 3.26 -29.76
CA PHE A 126 0.20 3.80 -30.60
C PHE A 126 -0.11 3.62 -32.09
N SER A 127 -0.56 2.42 -32.48
CA SER A 127 -0.95 2.15 -33.86
C SER A 127 -2.04 3.11 -34.36
N ARG A 128 -3.11 3.30 -33.57
CA ARG A 128 -4.24 4.14 -33.95
C ARG A 128 -3.97 5.64 -33.83
N ARG A 129 -3.23 6.08 -32.80
CA ARG A 129 -3.00 7.51 -32.57
C ARG A 129 -1.77 8.03 -33.31
N LEU A 130 -0.73 7.25 -33.50
CA LEU A 130 0.51 7.75 -34.10
C LEU A 130 0.77 7.17 -35.49
N ILE A 131 0.80 5.84 -35.59
CA ILE A 131 1.28 5.17 -36.81
C ILE A 131 0.33 5.39 -37.99
N ALA A 132 -0.98 5.13 -37.82
CA ALA A 132 -1.93 5.24 -38.91
C ALA A 132 -2.06 6.69 -39.47
N PRO A 133 -2.23 7.74 -38.64
CA PRO A 133 -2.33 9.12 -39.15
C PRO A 133 -1.03 9.62 -39.78
N LEU A 134 0.13 9.20 -39.26
CA LEU A 134 1.42 9.57 -39.84
C LEU A 134 1.62 8.91 -41.22
N SER A 135 1.18 7.67 -41.37
CA SER A 135 1.17 6.98 -42.66
C SER A 135 0.25 7.67 -43.67
N GLU A 136 -0.96 8.05 -43.24
CA GLU A 136 -1.92 8.81 -44.07
C GLU A 136 -1.31 10.13 -44.54
N LEU A 137 -0.75 10.93 -43.62
CA LEU A 137 -0.02 12.16 -43.94
C LEU A 137 1.10 11.92 -44.97
N GLY A 138 1.91 10.88 -44.76
CA GLY A 138 3.01 10.55 -45.68
C GLY A 138 2.53 10.17 -47.07
N HIS A 139 1.40 9.46 -47.19
CA HIS A 139 0.80 9.11 -48.48
C HIS A 139 0.20 10.33 -49.18
N SER A 140 -0.57 11.13 -48.46
CA SER A 140 -1.20 12.34 -48.99
C SER A 140 -0.17 13.39 -49.42
N ALA A 141 0.92 13.54 -48.67
CA ALA A 141 2.02 14.42 -49.07
C ALA A 141 2.67 13.99 -50.39
N LYS A 142 2.84 12.67 -50.60
CA LYS A 142 3.36 12.14 -51.87
C LYS A 142 2.40 12.37 -53.04
N GLN A 143 1.08 12.27 -52.82
CA GLN A 143 0.07 12.56 -53.84
C GLN A 143 0.05 14.04 -54.21
N LEU A 144 0.06 14.92 -53.19
CA LEU A 144 0.11 16.36 -53.38
C LEU A 144 1.36 16.77 -54.18
N ALA A 145 2.53 16.17 -53.87
CA ALA A 145 3.77 16.40 -54.61
C ALA A 145 3.74 15.93 -56.08
N LYS A 146 2.84 15.02 -56.44
CA LYS A 146 2.62 14.57 -57.83
C LYS A 146 1.66 15.47 -58.61
N GLY A 147 1.16 16.54 -57.99
CA GLY A 147 0.22 17.47 -58.61
C GLY A 147 -1.25 17.16 -58.34
N GLU A 148 -1.57 16.18 -57.47
CA GLU A 148 -2.94 15.90 -57.04
C GLU A 148 -3.37 16.93 -55.98
N LEU A 149 -3.63 18.18 -56.40
CA LEU A 149 -3.90 19.33 -55.52
C LEU A 149 -5.20 19.24 -54.71
N SER A 150 -6.11 18.33 -55.08
CA SER A 150 -7.33 18.03 -54.31
C SER A 150 -7.10 17.11 -53.12
N THR A 151 -5.88 16.59 -52.91
CA THR A 151 -5.57 15.67 -51.82
C THR A 151 -5.73 16.34 -50.46
N ARG A 152 -6.42 15.68 -49.52
CA ARG A 152 -6.59 16.10 -48.12
C ARG A 152 -6.47 14.90 -47.18
N VAL A 153 -6.10 15.14 -45.93
CA VAL A 153 -6.09 14.12 -44.86
C VAL A 153 -7.29 14.30 -43.94
N ASN A 154 -7.80 13.20 -43.38
CA ASN A 154 -8.93 13.25 -42.46
C ASN A 154 -8.47 13.67 -41.05
N ALA A 155 -8.47 14.98 -40.78
CA ALA A 155 -8.10 15.55 -39.49
C ALA A 155 -9.30 15.50 -38.50
N PRO A 156 -9.27 14.65 -37.44
CA PRO A 156 -10.42 14.54 -36.55
C PRO A 156 -10.58 15.79 -35.67
N THR A 157 -11.72 16.47 -35.77
CA THR A 157 -11.99 17.74 -35.06
C THR A 157 -12.00 17.63 -33.53
N LYS A 158 -12.28 16.44 -32.99
CA LYS A 158 -12.27 16.17 -31.54
C LYS A 158 -10.87 15.90 -30.99
N ARG A 159 -9.88 15.67 -31.84
CA ARG A 159 -8.52 15.31 -31.45
C ARG A 159 -7.68 16.59 -31.29
N ARG A 160 -7.03 16.75 -30.14
CA ARG A 160 -6.26 17.94 -29.77
C ARG A 160 -4.85 17.56 -29.32
N ASP A 161 -4.11 16.91 -30.21
CA ASP A 161 -2.69 16.61 -30.01
C ASP A 161 -1.85 17.11 -31.19
N GLU A 162 -0.54 16.98 -31.09
CA GLU A 162 0.43 17.49 -32.07
C GLU A 162 0.20 16.88 -33.46
N ILE A 163 -0.23 15.62 -33.51
CA ILE A 163 -0.55 14.95 -34.78
C ILE A 163 -1.79 15.55 -35.41
N ALA A 164 -2.84 15.82 -34.63
CA ALA A 164 -4.01 16.51 -35.16
C ALA A 164 -3.64 17.91 -35.69
N SER A 165 -2.81 18.68 -34.97
CA SER A 165 -2.31 19.96 -35.46
C SER A 165 -1.62 19.82 -36.82
N LEU A 166 -0.70 18.86 -36.94
CA LEU A 166 0.02 18.61 -38.18
C LEU A 166 -0.91 18.24 -39.35
N MET A 167 -1.99 17.49 -39.09
CA MET A 167 -2.99 17.16 -40.10
C MET A 167 -3.77 18.39 -40.57
N HIS A 168 -4.10 19.32 -39.67
CA HIS A 168 -4.75 20.58 -40.04
C HIS A 168 -3.79 21.47 -40.84
N ASP A 169 -2.53 21.57 -40.41
CA ASP A 169 -1.50 22.35 -41.10
C ASP A 169 -1.28 21.83 -42.53
N PHE A 170 -1.26 20.50 -42.72
CA PHE A 170 -1.19 19.88 -44.04
C PHE A 170 -2.37 20.30 -44.94
N ASN A 171 -3.60 20.19 -44.43
CA ASN A 171 -4.79 20.55 -45.20
C ASN A 171 -4.80 22.04 -45.56
N PHE A 172 -4.34 22.90 -44.65
CA PHE A 172 -4.21 24.33 -44.92
C PHE A 172 -3.22 24.62 -46.05
N MET A 173 -2.05 23.98 -46.04
CA MET A 173 -1.08 24.11 -47.14
C MET A 173 -1.67 23.64 -48.48
N ALA A 174 -2.32 22.46 -48.49
CA ALA A 174 -2.93 21.90 -49.69
C ALA A 174 -4.03 22.81 -50.26
N GLU A 175 -4.82 23.47 -49.40
CA GLU A 175 -5.83 24.44 -49.80
C GLU A 175 -5.23 25.65 -50.52
N ARG A 176 -4.15 26.21 -49.97
CA ARG A 176 -3.43 27.34 -50.58
C ARG A 176 -2.90 27.00 -51.96
N LEU A 177 -2.33 25.81 -52.10
CA LEU A 177 -1.81 25.29 -53.36
C LEU A 177 -2.91 25.08 -54.42
N SER A 178 -4.10 24.61 -54.04
CA SER A 178 -5.22 24.45 -54.98
C SER A 178 -5.93 25.74 -55.37
N SER A 179 -5.81 26.79 -54.54
CA SER A 179 -6.46 28.10 -54.75
C SER A 179 -5.61 29.09 -55.56
N SER A 180 -4.39 28.68 -55.96
CA SER A 180 -3.46 29.49 -56.75
C SER A 180 -3.51 29.12 -58.22
#